data_AF-A0A353CTP6-F1
#
_entry.id   AF-A0A353CTP6-F1
#
_cell.length_a   1.000
_cell.length_b   1.000
_cell.length_c   1.000
_cell.angle_alpha   90.00
_cell.angle_beta   90.00
_cell.angle_gamma   90.00
#
_symmetry.space_group_name_H-M   'P 1'
#
loop_
_entity.id
_entity.type
_entity.pdbx_description
1 polymer ?
#
loop_
_entity_poly.entity_id
_entity_poly.type
_entity_poly.pdbx_seq_one_letter_code
_entity_poly.pdbx_strand_id
1 'polypeptide(L)'
;MTEAPVPLYENHLKGAYSVPGGDKVLAITDTSCYTLAEETAWLTGKIPASGSRSEYLDVLSGLGIAEPSRIFDRLLAIGALRVKKKRSLGGLFRSFISPKIKLLSARVQEKLFGFFGAGPGGFGKALRALAWP
;
A
#
# COMPACT_ATOMS: atom_id res chain seq x y z
N MET A 1 -3.22 8.93 35.13
CA MET A 1 -3.99 9.25 33.91
C MET A 1 -3.17 8.77 32.73
N THR A 2 -3.61 7.72 32.03
CA THR A 2 -2.86 7.15 30.91
C THR A 2 -3.27 7.94 29.66
N GLU A 3 -2.41 8.83 29.16
CA GLU A 3 -2.65 9.53 27.90
C GLU A 3 -2.77 8.51 26.76
N ALA A 4 -3.85 8.60 25.98
CA ALA A 4 -4.02 7.79 24.79
C ALA A 4 -2.93 8.16 23.76
N PRO A 5 -2.35 7.19 23.05
CA PRO A 5 -1.29 7.47 22.09
C PRO A 5 -1.80 8.36 20.96
N VAL A 6 -1.12 9.48 20.71
CA VAL A 6 -1.46 10.41 19.62
C VAL A 6 -1.33 9.69 18.28
N PRO A 7 -2.38 9.72 17.43
CA PRO A 7 -2.32 9.06 16.12
C PRO A 7 -1.28 9.74 15.23
N LEU A 8 -0.44 8.92 14.60
CA LEU A 8 0.48 9.36 13.57
C LEU A 8 -0.15 9.19 12.19
N TYR A 9 0.17 10.11 11.30
CA TYR A 9 -0.28 10.11 9.92
C TYR A 9 0.91 9.95 8.99
N GLU A 10 0.66 9.36 7.82
CA GLU A 10 1.62 9.22 6.74
C GLU A 10 1.04 9.83 5.45
N ASN A 11 1.90 10.53 4.71
CA ASN A 11 1.63 11.04 3.39
C ASN A 11 1.99 9.96 2.37
N HIS A 12 0.97 9.23 1.91
CA HIS A 12 1.12 8.10 0.99
C HIS A 12 1.60 8.53 -0.41
N LEU A 13 1.46 9.82 -0.73
CA LEU A 13 1.90 10.39 -2.01
C LEU A 13 3.33 10.96 -1.95
N LYS A 14 3.97 10.95 -0.77
CA LYS A 14 5.34 11.45 -0.64
C LYS A 14 6.30 10.53 -1.39
N GLY A 15 6.99 11.10 -2.37
CA GLY A 15 7.91 10.33 -3.22
C GLY A 15 7.22 9.47 -4.28
N ALA A 16 5.91 9.67 -4.51
CA ALA A 16 5.22 9.06 -5.63
C ALA A 16 5.80 9.52 -6.97
N TYR A 17 5.91 8.61 -7.93
CA TYR A 17 6.27 8.97 -9.30
C TYR A 17 5.11 9.75 -9.93
N SER A 18 5.38 10.96 -10.40
CA SER A 18 4.35 11.88 -10.89
C SER A 18 4.50 12.10 -12.39
N VAL A 19 3.41 11.90 -13.14
CA VAL A 19 3.34 12.15 -14.58
C VAL A 19 2.32 13.27 -14.84
N PRO A 20 2.73 14.44 -15.38
CA PRO A 20 1.80 15.51 -15.73
C PRO A 20 0.99 15.12 -16.97
N GLY A 21 -0.29 15.47 -16.97
CA GLY A 21 -1.22 15.19 -18.07
C GLY A 21 -2.30 16.27 -18.15
N GLY A 22 -1.95 17.42 -18.73
CA GLY A 22 -2.84 18.58 -18.83
C GLY A 22 -3.03 19.26 -17.48
N ASP A 23 -4.28 19.35 -17.01
CA ASP A 23 -4.70 19.96 -15.75
C ASP A 23 -4.54 19.04 -14.53
N LYS A 24 -4.08 17.80 -14.75
CA LYS A 24 -3.99 16.76 -13.72
C LYS A 24 -2.62 16.11 -13.69
N VAL A 25 -2.31 15.55 -12.54
CA VAL A 25 -1.10 14.78 -12.29
C VAL A 25 -1.48 13.35 -11.93
N LEU A 26 -0.90 12.39 -12.63
CA LEU A 26 -0.98 10.99 -12.27
C LEU A 26 0.13 10.67 -11.27
N ALA A 27 -0.24 10.39 -10.02
CA ALA A 27 0.68 9.97 -8.97
C ALA A 27 0.64 8.45 -8.79
N ILE A 28 1.78 7.80 -9.02
CA ILE A 28 1.96 6.35 -8.92
C ILE A 28 2.78 6.03 -7.68
N THR A 29 2.17 5.27 -6.77
CA THR A 29 2.80 4.71 -5.57
C THR A 29 3.12 3.24 -5.79
N ASP A 30 3.80 2.61 -4.84
CA ASP A 30 4.09 1.17 -4.85
C ASP A 30 2.83 0.27 -4.88
N THR A 31 1.72 0.80 -4.39
CA THR A 31 0.51 0.04 -4.09
C THR A 31 -0.74 0.61 -4.76
N SER A 32 -0.68 1.79 -5.36
CA SER A 32 -1.86 2.51 -5.87
C SER A 32 -1.50 3.59 -6.90
N CYS A 33 -2.48 3.97 -7.72
CA CYS A 33 -2.38 5.03 -8.72
C CYS A 33 -3.50 6.05 -8.48
N TYR A 34 -3.18 7.35 -8.52
CA TYR A 34 -4.11 8.44 -8.23
C TYR A 34 -4.05 9.49 -9.33
N THR A 35 -5.20 10.00 -9.74
CA THR A 35 -5.28 11.23 -10.54
C THR A 35 -5.58 12.39 -9.60
N LEU A 36 -4.70 13.38 -9.57
CA LEU A 36 -4.74 14.51 -8.65
C LEU A 36 -4.79 15.83 -9.44
N ALA A 37 -5.38 16.86 -8.86
CA ALA A 37 -5.17 18.22 -9.33
C ALA A 37 -3.71 18.64 -9.07
N GLU A 38 -3.17 19.54 -9.89
CA GLU A 38 -1.77 20.00 -9.79
C GLU A 38 -1.48 20.60 -8.40
N GLU A 39 -2.42 21.36 -7.84
CA GLU A 39 -2.30 21.97 -6.52
C GLU A 39 -2.22 20.93 -5.41
N THR A 40 -2.95 19.83 -5.56
CA THR A 40 -2.91 18.72 -4.59
C THR A 40 -1.58 17.96 -4.67
N ALA A 41 -1.06 17.74 -5.88
CA ALA A 41 0.25 17.14 -6.09
C ALA A 41 1.37 18.04 -5.52
N TRP A 42 1.30 19.35 -5.78
CA TRP A 42 2.24 20.32 -5.22
C TRP A 42 2.19 20.34 -3.69
N LEU A 43 0.99 20.40 -3.10
CA LEU A 43 0.79 20.46 -1.66
C LEU A 43 1.35 19.21 -0.97
N THR A 44 1.02 18.03 -1.49
CA THR A 44 1.51 16.74 -0.96
C THR A 44 3.03 16.61 -1.11
N GLY A 45 3.64 17.29 -2.08
CA GLY A 45 5.09 17.43 -2.20
C GLY A 45 5.72 18.29 -1.09
N LYS A 46 5.02 19.31 -0.57
CA LYS A 46 5.55 20.26 0.44
C LYS A 46 5.36 19.80 1.89
N ILE A 47 4.27 19.10 2.20
CA ILE A 47 3.99 18.62 3.56
C ILE A 47 4.90 17.43 3.96
N PRO A 48 5.09 17.13 5.26
CA PRO A 48 5.98 16.06 5.70
C PRO A 48 5.51 14.66 5.28
N ALA A 49 6.46 13.73 5.22
CA ALA A 49 6.21 12.33 4.88
C ALA A 49 5.39 11.59 5.95
N SER A 50 5.62 11.92 7.22
CA SER A 50 4.86 11.42 8.35
C SER A 50 4.91 12.43 9.49
N GLY A 51 3.86 12.45 10.31
CA GLY A 51 3.81 13.35 11.45
C GLY A 51 2.51 13.25 12.24
N SER A 52 2.45 13.97 13.35
CA SER A 52 1.23 14.18 14.11
C SER A 52 0.29 15.14 13.37
N ARG A 53 -1.01 15.19 13.76
CA ARG A 53 -1.95 16.15 13.18
C ARG A 53 -1.46 17.59 13.36
N SER A 54 -0.95 17.95 14.53
CA SER A 54 -0.41 19.29 14.81
C SER A 54 0.74 19.67 13.89
N GLU A 55 1.70 18.76 13.66
CA GLU A 55 2.80 19.02 12.73
C GLU A 55 2.32 19.29 11.30
N TYR A 56 1.32 18.55 10.82
CA TYR A 56 0.72 18.84 9.52
C TYR A 56 0.02 20.20 9.49
N LEU A 57 -0.74 20.54 10.53
CA LEU A 57 -1.44 21.82 10.60
C LEU A 57 -0.46 23.00 10.65
N ASP A 58 0.64 22.87 11.38
CA ASP A 58 1.68 23.89 11.46
C ASP A 58 2.33 24.13 10.09
N VAL A 59 2.68 23.06 9.38
CA VAL A 59 3.25 23.16 8.03
C VAL A 59 2.24 23.74 7.04
N LEU A 60 0.99 23.29 7.07
CA LEU A 60 -0.07 23.82 6.20
C LEU A 60 -0.31 25.31 6.47
N SER A 61 -0.30 25.74 7.74
CA SER A 61 -0.37 27.16 8.12
C SER A 61 0.82 27.94 7.59
N GLY A 62 2.03 27.39 7.69
CA GLY A 62 3.26 27.98 7.16
C GLY A 62 3.27 28.13 5.64
N LEU A 63 2.44 27.37 4.92
CA LEU A 63 2.21 27.52 3.47
C LEU A 63 1.18 28.61 3.13
N GLY A 64 0.62 29.31 4.12
CA GLY A 64 -0.39 30.35 3.91
C GLY A 64 -1.81 29.84 3.70
N ILE A 65 -2.09 28.59 4.06
CA ILE A 65 -3.44 28.02 3.94
C ILE A 65 -4.31 28.58 5.07
N ALA A 66 -5.39 29.28 4.70
CA ALA A 66 -6.29 29.92 5.66
C ALA A 66 -7.04 28.92 6.56
N GLU A 67 -7.35 27.73 6.05
CA GLU A 67 -8.05 26.67 6.79
C GLU A 67 -7.28 25.34 6.79
N PRO A 68 -6.16 25.24 7.54
CA PRO A 68 -5.29 24.05 7.56
C PRO A 68 -6.04 22.77 7.95
N SER A 69 -6.97 22.87 8.90
CA SER A 69 -7.77 21.75 9.39
C SER A 69 -8.66 21.16 8.30
N ARG A 70 -9.34 22.00 7.53
CA ARG A 70 -10.21 21.54 6.43
C ARG A 70 -9.39 20.88 5.33
N ILE A 71 -8.24 21.43 4.98
CA ILE A 71 -7.34 20.82 4.00
C ILE A 71 -6.81 19.46 4.50
N PHE A 72 -6.40 19.38 5.77
CA PHE A 72 -5.96 18.13 6.37
C PHE A 72 -7.04 17.04 6.29
N ASP A 73 -8.28 17.36 6.68
CA ASP A 73 -9.39 16.41 6.65
C ASP A 73 -9.77 16.01 5.21
N ARG A 74 -9.64 16.93 4.24
CA ARG A 74 -9.80 16.61 2.81
C ARG A 74 -8.70 15.67 2.30
N LEU A 75 -7.45 15.90 2.66
CA LEU A 75 -6.33 15.03 2.30
C LEU A 75 -6.49 13.61 2.88
N LEU A 76 -7.06 13.50 4.09
CA LEU A 76 -7.46 12.21 4.65
C LEU A 76 -8.59 11.55 3.86
N ALA A 77 -9.64 12.32 3.52
CA ALA A 77 -10.81 11.80 2.80
C ALA A 77 -10.45 11.24 1.41
N ILE A 78 -9.49 11.86 0.72
CA ILE A 78 -9.00 11.38 -0.59
C ILE A 78 -7.92 10.29 -0.48
N GLY A 79 -7.51 9.92 0.75
CA GLY A 79 -6.50 8.90 1.01
C GLY A 79 -5.06 9.32 0.72
N ALA A 80 -4.82 10.61 0.46
CA ALA A 80 -3.47 11.19 0.33
C ALA A 80 -2.71 11.13 1.66
N LEU A 81 -3.43 11.38 2.77
CA LEU A 81 -2.97 11.10 4.13
C LEU A 81 -3.65 9.84 4.65
N ARG A 82 -2.93 9.05 5.45
CA ARG A 82 -3.43 7.83 6.09
C ARG A 82 -2.99 7.77 7.54
N VAL A 83 -3.78 7.13 8.40
CA VAL A 83 -3.33 6.82 9.76
C VAL A 83 -2.26 5.75 9.67
N LYS A 84 -1.06 6.06 10.16
CA LYS A 84 0.10 5.16 10.19
C LYS A 84 -0.21 4.01 11.16
N LYS A 85 -0.70 2.89 10.63
CA LYS A 85 -0.86 1.68 11.43
C LYS A 85 0.53 1.15 11.76
N LYS A 86 0.80 0.86 13.05
CA LYS A 86 1.97 0.04 13.42
C LYS A 86 1.86 -1.25 12.62
N ARG A 87 2.72 -1.43 11.61
CA ARG A 87 2.77 -2.68 10.84
C ARG A 87 3.08 -3.79 11.84
N SER A 88 2.10 -4.64 12.13
CA SER A 88 2.37 -5.84 12.89
C SER A 88 3.26 -6.71 12.01
N LEU A 89 4.37 -7.20 12.57
CA LEU A 89 5.30 -8.08 11.88
C LEU A 89 4.63 -9.37 11.36
N GLY A 90 3.39 -9.66 11.80
CA GLY A 90 2.57 -10.76 11.29
C GLY A 90 2.12 -10.60 9.83
N GLY A 91 2.21 -9.40 9.23
CA GLY A 91 1.92 -9.17 7.82
C GLY A 91 3.01 -9.66 6.86
N LEU A 92 4.24 -9.86 7.34
CA LEU A 92 5.37 -10.29 6.50
C LEU A 92 5.17 -11.72 5.96
N PHE A 93 4.54 -12.60 6.74
CA PHE A 93 4.26 -13.98 6.32
C PHE A 93 3.15 -14.09 5.28
N ARG A 94 2.22 -13.12 5.19
CA ARG A 94 1.20 -13.09 4.12
C ARG A 94 1.75 -12.61 2.78
N SER A 95 2.90 -11.91 2.76
CA SER A 95 3.53 -11.50 1.50
C SER A 95 4.09 -12.70 0.71
N PHE A 96 4.37 -13.83 1.36
CA PHE A 96 4.74 -15.09 0.69
C PHE A 96 3.56 -15.80 0.01
N ILE A 97 2.31 -15.42 0.36
CA ILE A 97 1.09 -15.95 -0.25
C ILE A 97 0.44 -14.85 -1.10
N SER A 98 1.25 -14.11 -1.87
CA SER A 98 0.73 -13.27 -2.95
C SER A 98 0.36 -14.17 -4.14
N PRO A 99 -0.80 -14.00 -4.78
CA PRO A 99 -1.21 -14.74 -5.98
C PRO A 99 -0.48 -14.23 -7.24
N LYS A 100 0.79 -13.86 -7.11
CA LYS A 100 1.72 -13.76 -8.24
C LYS A 100 2.38 -15.13 -8.40
N ILE A 101 1.58 -16.16 -8.65
CA ILE A 101 2.06 -17.29 -9.45
C ILE A 101 2.29 -16.67 -10.83
N LYS A 102 3.45 -16.03 -11.04
CA LYS A 102 4.02 -15.93 -12.38
C LYS A 102 3.96 -17.37 -12.88
N LEU A 103 3.15 -17.62 -13.90
CA LEU A 103 3.16 -18.88 -14.65
C LEU A 103 4.62 -19.21 -14.89
N LEU A 104 5.16 -20.10 -14.06
CA LEU A 104 6.48 -20.65 -14.27
C LEU A 104 6.39 -21.29 -15.64
N SER A 105 7.34 -21.00 -16.52
CA SER A 105 7.37 -21.62 -17.83
C SER A 105 7.28 -23.14 -17.65
N ALA A 106 6.50 -23.82 -18.50
CA ALA A 106 6.23 -25.27 -18.38
C ALA A 106 7.52 -26.09 -18.15
N ARG A 107 8.63 -25.64 -18.73
CA ARG A 107 9.98 -26.21 -18.55
C ARG A 107 10.50 -26.24 -17.11
N VAL A 108 10.14 -25.23 -16.29
CA VAL A 108 10.54 -25.16 -14.88
C VAL A 108 9.62 -26.02 -14.02
N GLN A 109 8.33 -26.10 -14.35
CA GLN A 109 7.39 -27.01 -13.70
C GLN A 109 7.80 -28.47 -13.92
N GLU A 110 8.11 -28.87 -15.17
CA GLU A 110 8.55 -30.23 -15.46
C GLU A 110 9.84 -30.63 -14.71
N LYS A 111 10.79 -29.70 -14.54
CA LYS A 111 12.01 -29.96 -13.76
C LYS A 111 11.73 -30.14 -12.26
N LEU A 112 10.82 -29.34 -11.70
CA LEU A 112 10.41 -29.47 -10.30
C LEU A 112 9.61 -30.75 -10.05
N PHE A 113 8.68 -31.11 -10.94
CA PHE A 113 7.93 -32.36 -10.86
C PHE A 113 8.79 -33.60 -11.12
N GLY A 114 9.81 -33.48 -11.98
CA GLY A 114 10.79 -34.53 -12.22
C GLY A 114 11.72 -34.78 -11.03
N PHE A 115 12.07 -33.72 -10.27
CA PHE A 115 12.95 -33.85 -9.10
C PHE A 115 12.22 -34.32 -7.85
N PHE A 116 10.94 -33.94 -7.67
CA PHE A 116 10.13 -34.33 -6.50
C PHE A 116 9.26 -35.57 -6.71
N GLY A 117 9.34 -36.26 -7.85
CA GLY A 117 8.63 -37.53 -8.09
C GLY A 117 7.10 -37.44 -8.05
N ALA A 118 6.54 -36.22 -8.08
CA ALA A 118 5.10 -35.99 -8.04
C ALA A 118 4.55 -35.88 -9.48
N GLY A 119 4.54 -37.01 -10.19
CA GLY A 119 3.84 -37.10 -11.47
C GLY A 119 2.31 -36.99 -11.30
N PRO A 120 1.55 -36.74 -12.39
CA PRO A 120 0.11 -36.46 -12.36
C PRO A 120 -0.79 -37.60 -11.86
N GLY A 121 -0.23 -38.74 -11.44
CA GLY A 121 -0.95 -39.86 -10.82
C GLY A 121 -0.91 -39.90 -9.28
N GLY A 122 -0.10 -39.05 -8.63
CA GLY A 122 0.11 -39.11 -7.17
C GLY A 122 -0.99 -38.44 -6.34
N PHE A 123 -1.64 -37.41 -6.87
CA PHE A 123 -2.69 -36.65 -6.16
C PHE A 123 -4.02 -37.41 -6.02
N GLY A 124 -4.27 -38.42 -6.88
CA GLY A 124 -5.50 -39.22 -6.82
C GLY A 124 -5.60 -40.14 -5.60
N LYS A 125 -4.47 -40.53 -4.98
CA LYS A 125 -4.47 -41.39 -3.79
C LYS A 125 -4.60 -40.61 -2.48
N ALA A 126 -4.04 -39.40 -2.40
CA ALA A 126 -4.14 -38.57 -1.20
C ALA A 126 -5.58 -38.04 -0.97
N LEU A 127 -6.33 -37.78 -2.05
CA LEU A 127 -7.73 -37.35 -1.95
C LEU A 127 -8.71 -38.50 -1.64
N ARG A 128 -8.33 -39.77 -1.85
CA ARG A 128 -9.14 -40.93 -1.43
C ARG A 128 -8.98 -41.31 0.04
N ALA A 129 -7.92 -40.86 0.72
CA ALA A 129 -7.72 -41.10 2.15
C ALA A 129 -8.42 -40.05 3.05
N LEU A 130 -8.82 -38.91 2.49
CA LEU A 130 -9.58 -37.85 3.18
C LEU A 130 -11.06 -37.80 2.78
N ALA A 131 -11.48 -38.64 1.83
CA ALA A 131 -12.86 -38.81 1.42
C ALA A 131 -13.30 -40.26 1.70
N TRP A 132 -13.36 -40.62 2.98
CA TRP A 132 -14.19 -41.74 3.44
C TRP A 132 -14.98 -41.26 4.67
N PRO A 133 -16.31 -41.47 4.73
CA PRO A 133 -17.14 -41.15 5.88
C PRO A 133 -16.86 -42.06 7.08
#